data_AF-A0A973NR67-F1
#
_entry.id   AF-A0A973NR67-F1
#
_cell.length_a   1.000
_cell.length_b   1.000
_cell.length_c   1.000
_cell.angle_alpha   90.00
_cell.angle_beta   90.00
_cell.angle_gamma   90.00
#
_symmetry.space_group_name_H-M   'P 1'
#
loop_
_entity.id
_entity.type
_entity.pdbx_description
1 polymer ?
#
loop_
_entity_poly.entity_id
_entity_poly.type
_entity_poly.pdbx_seq_one_letter_code
_entity_poly.pdbx_strand_id
1 'polypeptide(L)' 'MNAGEGRLVNPFTQQQIADITGQTSVNVNRVLADLERQGMIRRKGRDIEFVDWAEMRRVGSFQPAYLEI' A
#
# COMPACT_ATOMS: atom_id res chain seq x y z
N MET A 1 0.48 5.08 -14.38
CA MET A 1 1.58 5.15 -13.39
C MET A 1 2.54 4.01 -13.70
N ASN A 2 3.72 4.33 -14.23
CA ASN A 2 4.76 3.32 -14.41
C ASN A 2 5.32 3.01 -13.01
N ALA A 3 4.86 1.92 -12.40
CA ALA A 3 5.53 1.31 -11.27
C ALA A 3 6.85 0.69 -11.76
N GLY A 4 7.79 1.55 -12.17
CA GLY A 4 9.17 1.13 -12.31
C GLY A 4 9.61 0.62 -10.94
N GLU A 5 10.01 -0.64 -10.87
CA GLU A 5 10.76 -1.21 -9.73
C GLU A 5 9.99 -1.55 -8.45
N GLY A 6 8.65 -1.54 -8.43
CA GLY A 6 7.92 -1.98 -7.23
C GLY A 6 8.23 -1.13 -6.00
N ARG A 7 8.46 0.17 -6.19
CA ARG A 7 8.70 1.12 -5.10
C ARG A 7 7.73 2.29 -5.16
N LEU A 8 7.38 2.82 -3.99
CA LEU A 8 6.52 3.99 -3.82
C LEU A 8 7.11 4.89 -2.73
N VAL A 9 7.38 6.15 -3.07
CA VAL A 9 7.52 7.19 -2.05
C VAL A 9 6.11 7.60 -1.65
N ASN A 10 5.64 7.13 -0.50
CA ASN A 10 4.27 7.36 -0.07
C ASN A 10 4.03 8.87 0.19
N PRO A 11 3.18 9.54 -0.61
CA PRO A 11 2.94 10.98 -0.46
C PRO A 11 2.02 11.29 0.72
N PHE A 12 1.35 10.29 1.28
CA PHE A 12 0.32 10.46 2.29
C PHE A 12 0.80 10.05 3.69
N THR A 13 0.36 10.78 4.72
CA THR A 13 0.46 10.33 6.11
C THR A 13 -0.56 9.23 6.38
N GLN A 14 -0.40 8.50 7.50
CA GLN A 14 -1.40 7.50 7.93
C GLN A 14 -2.77 8.14 8.16
N GLN A 15 -2.82 9.39 8.65
CA GLN A 15 -4.06 10.13 8.82
C GLN A 15 -4.72 10.45 7.47
N GLN A 16 -3.94 10.92 6.49
CA GLN A 16 -4.49 11.20 5.15
C GLN A 16 -5.01 9.93 4.47
N ILE A 17 -4.31 8.79 4.60
CA ILE A 17 -4.81 7.51 4.09
C ILE A 17 -6.11 7.12 4.79
N ALA A 18 -6.20 7.31 6.10
CA ALA A 18 -7.39 7.03 6.88
C ALA A 18 -8.58 7.88 6.40
N ASP A 19 -8.37 9.19 6.20
CA ASP A 19 -9.40 10.11 5.71
C ASP A 19 -9.87 9.73 4.28
N ILE A 20 -8.94 9.37 3.38
CA ILE A 20 -9.26 8.96 2.01
C ILE A 20 -10.05 7.65 1.97
N THR A 21 -9.73 6.71 2.86
CA THR A 21 -10.31 5.36 2.87
C THR A 21 -11.47 5.17 3.84
N GLY A 22 -11.87 6.22 4.57
CA GLY A 22 -12.88 6.14 5.62
C GLY A 22 -12.49 5.20 6.78
N GLN A 23 -11.20 5.07 7.04
CA GLN A 23 -10.64 4.23 8.11
C GLN A 23 -10.14 5.09 9.29
N THR A 24 -9.58 4.46 10.31
CA THR A 24 -8.83 5.15 11.37
C THR A 24 -7.33 5.06 11.12
N SER A 25 -6.56 6.05 11.57
CA SER A 25 -5.09 6.06 11.44
C SER A 25 -4.45 4.86 12.15
N VAL A 26 -5.01 4.40 13.28
CA VAL A 26 -4.58 3.17 13.97
C VAL A 26 -4.82 1.92 13.12
N ASN A 27 -5.94 1.84 12.40
CA ASN A 27 -6.19 0.72 11.49
C ASN A 27 -5.22 0.73 10.30
N VAL A 28 -4.95 1.91 9.71
CA VAL A 28 -3.94 2.06 8.65
C VAL A 28 -2.56 1.60 9.13
N ASN A 29 -2.16 2.00 10.34
CA ASN A 29 -0.89 1.57 10.92
C ASN A 29 -0.83 0.04 11.09
N ARG A 30 -1.92 -0.58 11.59
CA ARG A 30 -2.01 -2.03 11.76
C ARG A 30 -1.87 -2.77 10.43
N VAL A 31 -2.58 -2.33 9.40
CA VAL A 31 -2.50 -2.93 8.05
C VAL A 31 -1.08 -2.83 7.49
N LEU A 32 -0.43 -1.67 7.61
CA LEU A 32 0.96 -1.51 7.15
C LEU A 32 1.94 -2.41 7.92
N ALA A 33 1.77 -2.55 9.23
CA ALA A 33 2.58 -3.44 10.06
C ALA A 33 2.33 -4.92 9.71
N ASP A 34 1.09 -5.31 9.42
CA ASP A 34 0.76 -6.67 9.00
C ASP A 34 1.35 -7.01 7.63
N LEU A 35 1.36 -6.06 6.68
CA LEU A 35 2.04 -6.23 5.40
C LEU A 35 3.56 -6.41 5.57
N GLU A 36 4.19 -5.65 6.47
CA GLU A 36 5.62 -5.85 6.79
C GLU A 36 5.89 -7.20 7.43
N ARG A 37 5.05 -7.60 8.41
CA ARG A 37 5.17 -8.89 9.11
C ARG A 37 5.00 -10.08 8.18
N GLN A 38 4.16 -9.94 7.15
CA GLN A 38 3.98 -10.95 6.10
C GLN A 38 5.09 -10.93 5.04
N GLY A 39 6.04 -10.00 5.14
CA GLY A 39 7.11 -9.84 4.15
C GLY A 39 6.61 -9.26 2.82
N MET A 40 5.40 -8.70 2.77
CA MET A 40 4.78 -8.16 1.56
C MET A 40 5.36 -6.80 1.15
N ILE A 41 5.79 -6.01 2.14
CA ILE A 41 6.46 -4.72 1.93
C ILE A 41 7.67 -4.58 2.83
N ARG A 42 8.62 -3.73 2.42
CA ARG A 42 9.64 -3.15 3.30
C ARG A 42 9.46 -1.64 3.32
N ARG A 43 9.57 -1.00 4.48
CA ARG A 43 9.48 0.46 4.58
C ARG A 43 10.68 1.09 5.26
N LYS A 44 11.03 2.29 4.78
CA LYS A 44 11.98 3.19 5.42
C LYS A 44 11.43 4.61 5.35
N GLY A 45 10.86 5.10 6.46
CA GLY A 45 10.16 6.38 6.47
C GLY A 45 8.96 6.37 5.52
N ARG A 46 9.04 7.16 4.43
CA ARG A 46 8.01 7.22 3.38
C ARG A 46 8.27 6.27 2.22
N ASP A 47 9.46 5.70 2.12
CA ASP A 47 9.79 4.76 1.05
C ASP A 47 9.16 3.40 1.36
N ILE A 48 8.42 2.87 0.40
CA ILE A 48 7.80 1.54 0.42
C ILE A 48 8.37 0.75 -0.75
N GLU A 49 8.92 -0.43 -0.47
CA GLU A 49 9.32 -1.44 -1.45
C GLU A 49 8.33 -2.60 -1.40
N PHE A 50 7.78 -2.99 -2.54
CA PHE A 50 6.87 -4.12 -2.71
C PHE A 50 7.67 -5.36 -3.13
N VAL A 51 8.21 -6.08 -2.12
CA VAL A 51 7.99 -7.53 -1.97
C VAL A 51 7.80 -8.35 -3.25
N ASP A 52 6.54 -8.73 -3.41
CA ASP A 52 5.99 -9.44 -4.54
C ASP A 52 4.79 -8.62 -5.04
N TRP A 53 4.96 -7.96 -6.18
CA TRP A 53 3.92 -7.13 -6.76
C TRP A 53 2.70 -7.93 -7.22
N ALA A 54 2.89 -9.17 -7.68
CA ALA A 54 1.78 -10.01 -8.12
C ALA A 54 0.92 -10.42 -6.92
N GLU A 55 1.56 -10.83 -5.83
CA GLU A 55 0.86 -11.16 -4.59
C GLU A 55 0.22 -9.92 -3.97
N MET A 56 0.86 -8.75 -4.02
CA MET A 56 0.28 -7.49 -3.54
C MET A 56 -1.02 -7.14 -4.27
N ARG A 57 -1.09 -7.35 -5.59
CA ARG A 57 -2.32 -7.17 -6.37
C ARG A 57 -3.40 -8.16 -5.95
N ARG A 58 -3.03 -9.41 -5.66
CA ARG A 58 -3.95 -10.47 -5.21
C ARG A 58 -4.57 -10.12 -3.85
N VAL A 59 -3.75 -9.80 -2.84
CA VAL A 59 -4.24 -9.46 -1.49
C VAL A 59 -4.98 -8.12 -1.44
N GLY A 60 -4.53 -7.14 -2.24
CA GLY A 60 -5.22 -5.86 -2.41
C GLY A 60 -6.53 -5.96 -3.20
N SER A 61 -6.86 -7.15 -3.73
CA SER A 61 -8.05 -7.40 -4.55
C SER A 61 -8.20 -6.41 -5.72
N PHE A 62 -7.08 -5.88 -6.22
CA PHE A 62 -7.07 -4.82 -7.22
C PHE A 62 -7.62 -5.34 -8.55
N GLN A 63 -8.68 -4.71 -9.05
CA GLN A 63 -9.27 -5.00 -10.35
C GLN A 63 -8.91 -3.87 -11.33
N PRO A 64 -8.12 -4.14 -12.39
CA PRO A 64 -7.72 -3.11 -13.36
C PRO A 64 -8.89 -2.38 -14.02
N ALA A 65 -10.03 -3.04 -14.19
CA ALA A 65 -11.26 -2.47 -14.76
C ALA A 65 -11.74 -1.21 -14.02
N TYR A 66 -11.35 -1.02 -12.76
CA TYR A 66 -11.64 0.22 -12.01
C TYR A 66 -11.00 1.47 -12.65
N LEU A 67 -9.91 1.33 -13.41
CA LEU A 67 -9.21 2.44 -14.05
C LEU A 67 -9.68 2.73 -15.49
N GLU A 68 -10.57 1.91 -16.03
CA GLU A 68 -11.05 2.02 -17.42
C GLU A 68 -12.40 2.77 -17.52
N ILE A 69 -12.85 3.38 -16.43
CA ILE A 69 -14.09 4.17 -16.35
C ILE A 69 -13.84 5.61 -16.78
#